data_AF-A0A1C0ACY7-F1
#
_entry.id   AF-A0A1C0ACY7-F1
#
_cell.length_a   1.000
_cell.length_b   1.000
_cell.length_c   1.000
_cell.angle_alpha   90.00
_cell.angle_beta   90.00
_cell.angle_gamma   90.00
#
_symmetry.space_group_name_H-M   'P 1'
#
loop_
_entity.id
_entity.type
_entity.pdbx_description
1 polymer ?
#
loop_
_entity_poly.entity_id
_entity_poly.type
_entity_poly.pdbx_seq_one_letter_code
_entity_poly.pdbx_strand_id
1 'polypeptide(L)'
;MNRAIIMIIFTGLVTYLARVIPLLLYRGKEPSKFVRSFLEYIPYSALAAILFPEILYSTDSMLTAALGGSCATILIIKKQNMIITVAGTILLVYILNLSI
;
A
#
# COMPACT_ATOMS: atom_id res chain seq x y z
N MET A 1 22.87 -3.33 -25.30
CA MET A 1 23.14 -4.19 -24.14
C MET A 1 23.69 -3.41 -22.93
N ASN A 2 24.67 -2.51 -23.09
CA ASN A 2 25.26 -1.75 -21.96
C ASN A 2 24.29 -0.85 -21.18
N ARG A 3 23.25 -0.26 -21.83
CA ARG A 3 22.30 0.64 -21.16
C ARG A 3 21.41 -0.07 -20.13
N ALA A 4 21.04 -1.33 -20.39
CA ALA A 4 20.21 -2.12 -19.47
C ALA A 4 20.97 -2.45 -18.18
N ILE A 5 22.25 -2.81 -18.29
CA ILE A 5 23.11 -3.10 -17.13
C ILE A 5 23.29 -1.83 -16.27
N ILE A 6 23.50 -0.67 -16.90
CA ILE A 6 23.60 0.61 -16.21
C ILE A 6 22.29 0.94 -15.47
N MET A 7 21.12 0.75 -16.09
CA MET A 7 19.83 0.97 -15.44
C MET A 7 19.60 0.05 -14.24
N ILE A 8 19.94 -1.24 -14.35
CA ILE A 8 19.78 -2.19 -13.24
C ILE A 8 20.66 -1.80 -12.06
N ILE A 9 21.94 -1.46 -12.31
CA ILE A 9 22.87 -1.04 -11.27
C ILE A 9 22.38 0.26 -10.61
N PHE A 10 21.94 1.24 -11.40
CA PHE A 10 21.49 2.53 -10.88
C PHE A 10 20.19 2.42 -10.07
N THR A 11 19.24 1.61 -10.55
CA THR A 11 17.98 1.36 -9.84
C THR A 11 18.23 0.62 -8.53
N GLY A 12 19.12 -0.38 -8.55
CA GLY A 12 19.56 -1.09 -7.35
C GLY A 12 20.24 -0.16 -6.35
N LEU A 13 21.15 0.70 -6.81
CA LEU A 13 21.89 1.64 -5.98
C LEU A 13 20.97 2.67 -5.31
N VAL A 14 20.06 3.29 -6.07
CA VAL A 14 19.08 4.25 -5.55
C VAL A 14 18.13 3.59 -4.54
N THR A 15 17.63 2.39 -4.84
CA THR A 15 16.72 1.65 -3.94
C THR A 15 17.41 1.23 -2.65
N TYR A 16 18.67 0.79 -2.74
CA TYR A 16 19.44 0.39 -1.57
C TYR A 16 19.80 1.59 -0.70
N LEU A 17 20.23 2.70 -1.30
CA LEU A 17 20.48 3.95 -0.58
C LEU A 17 19.21 4.44 0.13
N ALA A 18 18.07 4.47 -0.56
CA ALA A 18 16.80 4.88 0.06
C ALA A 18 16.38 4.02 1.26
N ARG A 19 16.75 2.73 1.30
CA ARG A 19 16.47 1.81 2.43
C ARG A 19 17.54 1.83 3.52
N VAL A 20 18.80 2.05 3.16
CA VAL A 20 19.94 1.99 4.08
C VAL A 20 20.22 3.34 4.73
N ILE A 21 19.85 4.47 4.09
CA ILE A 21 19.90 5.80 4.71
C ILE A 21 19.06 5.86 6.00
N PRO A 22 17.79 5.40 6.02
CA PRO A 22 17.02 5.26 7.25
C PRO A 22 17.69 4.32 8.26
N LEU A 23 18.35 3.26 7.79
CA LEU A 23 18.99 2.28 8.69
C LEU A 23 20.28 2.82 9.34
N LEU A 24 21.09 3.57 8.58
CA LEU A 24 22.38 4.12 9.00
C LEU A 24 22.21 5.37 9.88
N LEU A 25 21.24 6.23 9.59
CA LEU A 25 20.92 7.40 10.43
C LEU A 25 20.54 7.02 11.87
N TYR A 26 20.11 5.78 12.11
CA TYR A 26 19.61 5.30 13.39
C TYR A 26 20.61 4.49 14.22
N ARG A 27 21.82 4.22 13.68
CA ARG A 27 22.77 3.29 14.28
C ARG A 27 23.80 3.97 15.18
N GLY A 28 23.37 4.76 16.18
CA GLY A 28 24.31 5.26 17.20
C GLY A 28 23.92 6.46 18.08
N LYS A 29 22.80 7.13 17.84
CA LYS A 29 22.25 8.12 18.79
C LYS A 29 20.80 7.76 18.99
N GLU A 30 20.35 7.63 20.24
CA GLU A 30 18.92 7.56 20.57
C GLU A 30 18.24 8.79 19.96
N PRO A 31 17.55 8.68 18.82
CA PRO A 31 16.80 9.81 18.32
C PRO A 31 15.54 9.91 19.18
N SER A 32 15.11 11.13 19.49
CA SER A 32 13.78 11.40 20.04
C SER A 32 12.74 10.51 19.35
N LYS A 33 11.85 9.88 20.15
CA LYS A 33 10.77 9.00 19.69
C LYS A 33 10.00 9.57 18.48
N PHE A 34 9.95 10.90 18.36
CA PHE A 34 9.30 11.63 17.28
C PHE A 34 9.82 11.26 15.88
N VAL A 35 11.14 11.24 15.66
CA VAL A 35 11.71 11.03 14.32
C VAL A 35 11.54 9.58 13.89
N ARG A 36 11.64 8.63 14.84
CA ARG A 36 11.39 7.21 14.60
C ARG A 36 9.96 6.94 14.16
N SER A 37 9.00 7.44 14.94
CA SER A 37 7.59 7.33 14.61
C SER A 37 7.29 8.01 13.28
N PHE A 38 7.85 9.19 13.02
CA PHE A 38 7.63 9.91 11.76
C PHE A 38 8.10 9.10 10.54
N LEU A 39 9.31 8.53 10.57
CA LEU A 39 9.81 7.72 9.45
C LEU A 39 9.08 6.39 9.30
N GLU A 40 8.65 5.74 10.39
CA GLU A 40 7.83 4.53 10.32
C GLU A 40 6.44 4.82 9.73
N TYR A 41 5.82 5.97 10.04
CA TYR A 41 4.48 6.32 9.54
C TYR A 41 4.45 6.77 8.08
N ILE A 42 5.50 7.43 7.56
CA ILE A 42 5.58 7.89 6.16
C ILE A 42 5.15 6.82 5.13
N PRO A 43 5.74 5.60 5.11
CA PRO A 43 5.38 4.60 4.11
C PRO A 43 3.94 4.09 4.27
N TYR A 44 3.44 3.93 5.49
CA TYR A 44 2.06 3.50 5.72
C TYR A 44 1.05 4.58 5.30
N SER A 45 1.34 5.85 5.58
CA SER A 45 0.52 6.98 5.14
C SER A 45 0.53 7.12 3.62
N ALA A 46 1.69 6.95 2.98
CA ALA A 46 1.79 6.97 1.51
C ALA A 46 1.00 5.81 0.87
N LEU A 47 1.09 4.59 1.42
CA LEU A 47 0.31 3.45 0.96
C LEU A 47 -1.19 3.73 1.07
N ALA A 48 -1.65 4.23 2.21
CA ALA A 48 -3.06 4.58 2.41
C ALA A 48 -3.54 5.68 1.45
N ALA A 49 -2.70 6.69 1.20
CA ALA A 49 -3.01 7.78 0.27
C ALA A 49 -3.16 7.31 -1.19
N ILE A 50 -2.47 6.23 -1.57
CA ILE A 50 -2.59 5.61 -2.90
C ILE A 50 -3.82 4.69 -2.94
N LEU A 51 -4.00 3.84 -1.93
CA LEU A 51 -5.07 2.84 -1.91
C LEU A 51 -6.46 3.47 -1.78
N PHE A 52 -6.61 4.54 -1.01
CA PHE A 52 -7.90 5.18 -0.76
C PHE A 52 -8.60 5.66 -2.05
N PRO A 53 -7.97 6.47 -2.92
CA PRO A 53 -8.58 6.84 -4.20
C PRO A 53 -8.73 5.64 -5.15
N GLU A 54 -7.79 4.70 -5.18
CA GLU A 54 -7.91 3.52 -6.06
C GLU A 54 -9.17 2.70 -5.75
N ILE A 55 -9.51 2.51 -4.47
CA ILE A 55 -10.72 1.78 -4.08
C ILE A 55 -11.99 2.52 -4.53
N LEU A 56 -12.00 3.86 -4.48
CA LEU A 56 -13.16 4.68 -4.83
C LEU A 56 -13.37 4.80 -6.34
N TYR A 57 -12.30 4.84 -7.12
CA TYR A 57 -12.34 4.99 -8.59
C TYR A 57 -12.19 3.68 -9.35
N SER A 58 -12.09 2.53 -8.67
CA SER A 58 -11.96 1.21 -9.31
C SER A 58 -13.23 0.76 -10.05
N THR A 59 -14.38 1.43 -9.89
CA THR A 59 -15.65 1.03 -10.52
C THR A 59 -16.36 2.25 -11.09
N ASP A 60 -17.03 2.09 -12.25
CA ASP A 60 -17.78 3.16 -12.92
C ASP A 60 -18.91 3.76 -12.06
N SER A 61 -19.37 3.01 -11.05
CA SER A 61 -20.37 3.48 -10.08
C SER A 61 -19.76 3.69 -8.69
N MET A 62 -19.92 4.92 -8.19
CA MET A 62 -19.54 5.32 -6.83
C MET A 62 -20.22 4.46 -5.75
N LEU A 63 -21.41 3.92 -6.05
CA LEU A 63 -22.22 3.12 -5.14
C LEU A 63 -21.61 1.71 -4.95
N THR A 64 -21.17 1.07 -6.04
CA THR A 64 -20.43 -0.20 -6.00
C THR A 64 -19.07 -0.07 -5.32
N ALA A 65 -18.35 1.03 -5.57
CA ALA A 65 -17.05 1.29 -4.95
C ALA A 65 -17.17 1.49 -3.43
N ALA A 66 -18.16 2.28 -2.98
CA ALA A 66 -18.43 2.47 -1.56
C ALA A 66 -18.81 1.17 -0.85
N LEU A 67 -19.67 0.34 -1.47
CA LEU A 67 -20.05 -0.97 -0.91
C LEU A 67 -18.86 -1.93 -0.84
N GLY A 68 -18.00 -1.96 -1.87
CA GLY A 68 -16.76 -2.74 -1.89
C GLY A 68 -15.79 -2.33 -0.77
N GLY A 69 -15.53 -1.03 -0.62
CA GLY A 69 -14.66 -0.50 0.44
C GLY A 69 -15.21 -0.75 1.85
N SER A 70 -16.53 -0.67 2.02
CA SER A 70 -17.22 -1.02 3.28
C SER A 70 -17.04 -2.49 3.62
N CYS A 71 -17.26 -3.37 2.65
CA CYS A 71 -17.10 -4.81 2.82
C CYS A 71 -15.66 -5.19 3.18
N ALA A 72 -14.67 -4.63 2.46
CA ALA A 72 -13.26 -4.82 2.75
C ALA A 72 -12.92 -4.44 4.19
N THR A 73 -13.39 -3.27 4.63
CA THR A 73 -13.17 -2.78 6.00
C THR A 73 -13.74 -3.74 7.05
N ILE A 74 -14.97 -4.22 6.85
CA ILE A 74 -15.62 -5.17 7.78
C ILE A 74 -14.86 -6.50 7.85
N LEU A 75 -14.39 -7.04 6.71
CA LEU A 75 -13.63 -8.30 6.70
C LEU A 75 -12.24 -8.16 7.34
N ILE A 76 -11.57 -7.02 7.17
CA ILE A 76 -10.28 -6.74 7.82
C ILE A 76 -10.45 -6.66 9.35
N ILE A 77 -11.50 -5.99 9.85
CA ILE A 77 -11.78 -5.89 11.29
C ILE A 77 -12.02 -7.28 11.90
N LYS A 78 -12.62 -8.21 11.15
CA LYS A 78 -12.81 -9.61 11.55
C LYS A 78 -11.52 -10.46 11.57
N LYS A 79 -10.35 -9.85 11.37
CA LYS A 79 -9.01 -10.51 11.36
C LYS A 79 -8.95 -11.76 10.48
N GLN A 80 -9.63 -11.75 9.34
CA GLN A 80 -9.61 -12.86 8.39
C GLN A 80 -8.28 -12.90 7.62
N ASN A 81 -7.96 -14.06 7.05
CA ASN A 81 -6.78 -14.20 6.18
C ASN A 81 -6.85 -13.21 5.02
N MET A 82 -5.75 -12.52 4.71
CA MET A 82 -5.66 -11.54 3.61
C MET A 82 -6.24 -12.09 2.29
N ILE A 83 -5.94 -13.36 1.99
CA ILE A 83 -6.41 -14.00 0.75
C ILE A 83 -7.94 -14.06 0.70
N ILE A 84 -8.59 -14.43 1.81
CA ILE A 84 -10.06 -14.54 1.89
C ILE A 84 -10.68 -13.14 1.78
N THR A 85 -10.08 -12.15 2.43
CA THR A 85 -10.56 -10.77 2.39
C THR A 85 -10.48 -10.15 1.00
N VAL A 86 -9.35 -10.34 0.31
CA VAL A 86 -9.17 -9.84 -1.05
C VAL A 86 -10.11 -10.56 -2.01
N ALA A 87 -10.12 -11.89 -2.00
CA ALA A 87 -10.98 -12.67 -2.89
C ALA A 87 -12.48 -12.38 -2.68
N GLY A 88 -12.92 -12.29 -1.42
CA GLY A 88 -14.31 -11.97 -1.08
C GLY A 88 -14.74 -10.57 -1.52
N THR A 89 -13.87 -9.58 -1.36
CA THR A 89 -14.15 -8.20 -1.79
C THR A 89 -14.24 -8.12 -3.31
N ILE A 90 -13.30 -8.74 -4.03
CA ILE A 90 -13.29 -8.77 -5.51
C ILE A 90 -14.56 -9.45 -6.03
N LEU A 91 -14.93 -10.62 -5.48
CA LEU A 91 -16.14 -11.33 -5.87
C LEU A 91 -17.40 -10.50 -5.63
N LEU A 92 -17.49 -9.81 -4.49
CA LEU A 92 -18.63 -8.96 -4.16
C LEU A 92 -18.74 -7.77 -5.11
N VAL A 93 -17.64 -7.06 -5.38
CA VAL A 93 -17.63 -5.93 -6.33
C VAL A 93 -17.99 -6.42 -7.74
N TYR A 94 -17.47 -7.58 -8.15
CA TYR A 94 -17.78 -8.18 -9.45
C TYR A 94 -19.27 -8.50 -9.61
N ILE A 95 -19.90 -9.12 -8.59
CA ILE A 95 -21.34 -9.43 -8.60
C ILE A 95 -22.18 -8.15 -8.62
N LEU A 96 -21.79 -7.14 -7.84
CA LEU A 96 -22.49 -5.86 -7.79
C LEU A 96 -22.38 -5.09 -9.11
N ASN A 97 -21.21 -5.11 -9.74
CA ASN A 97 -20.98 -4.46 -11.04
C ASN A 97 -21.75 -5.17 -12.17
N LEU A 98 -21.88 -6.51 -12.11
CA LEU A 98 -22.68 -7.26 -13.10
C LEU A 98 -24.20 -7.01 -12.99
N SER A 99 -24.68 -6.55 -11.84
CA SER A 99 -26.10 -6.31 -11.57
C SER A 99 -26.57 -4.90 -11.94
N ILE A 100 -25.64 -4.00 -12.32
CA ILE A 100 -25.87 -2.59 -12.69
C ILE A 100 -25.50 -2.43 -14.16
#